data_AF-A0A2T2UMJ2-F1
#
_entry.id   AF-A0A2T2UMJ2-F1
#
_cell.length_a   1.000
_cell.length_b   1.000
_cell.length_c   1.000
_cell.angle_alpha   90.00
_cell.angle_beta   90.00
_cell.angle_gamma   90.00
#
_symmetry.space_group_name_H-M   'P 1'
#
loop_
_entity.id
_entity.type
_entity.pdbx_description
1 polymer ?
#
loop_
_entity_poly.entity_id
_entity_poly.type
_entity_poly.pdbx_seq_one_letter_code
_entity_poly.pdbx_strand_id
1 'polypeptide(L)'
;MKATWNDVVLAESDDTVVVEGNHYFPPASLNEDYLETSDHRTTCPWKGKAHYYDLVEDGDRAENAAWYYPDPSDAASEIEDHVAFYTSQVEVRE
;
A
#
# COMPACT_ATOMS: atom_id res chain seq x y z
N MET A 1 -7.09 -10.42 -6.15
CA MET A 1 -5.85 -10.22 -5.34
C MET A 1 -6.23 -9.85 -3.92
N LYS A 2 -5.45 -10.31 -2.94
CA LYS A 2 -5.70 -10.13 -1.52
C LYS A 2 -4.40 -9.89 -0.77
N ALA A 3 -4.37 -8.86 0.06
CA ALA A 3 -3.28 -8.52 0.98
C ALA A 3 -3.69 -8.85 2.42
N THR A 4 -2.91 -9.70 3.09
CA THR A 4 -3.17 -10.15 4.47
C THR A 4 -1.96 -10.01 5.37
N TRP A 5 -2.20 -9.63 6.62
CA TRP A 5 -1.21 -9.54 7.69
C TRP A 5 -1.88 -9.99 8.99
N ASN A 6 -1.22 -10.81 9.82
CA ASN A 6 -1.81 -11.39 11.04
C ASN A 6 -3.22 -11.98 10.87
N ASP A 7 -3.46 -12.72 9.78
CA ASP A 7 -4.78 -13.29 9.43
C ASP A 7 -5.90 -12.26 9.15
N VAL A 8 -5.63 -10.95 9.23
CA VAL A 8 -6.58 -9.90 8.82
C VAL A 8 -6.40 -9.50 7.35
N VAL A 9 -7.50 -9.09 6.73
CA VAL A 9 -7.52 -8.60 5.34
C VAL A 9 -7.32 -7.09 5.34
N LEU A 10 -6.19 -6.66 4.77
CA LEU A 10 -5.84 -5.24 4.63
C LEU A 10 -6.43 -4.65 3.36
N ALA A 11 -6.47 -5.43 2.27
CA ALA A 11 -7.08 -5.05 1.01
C ALA A 11 -7.47 -6.29 0.19
N GLU A 12 -8.56 -6.19 -0.57
CA GLU A 12 -8.97 -7.23 -1.50
C GLU A 12 -9.61 -6.60 -2.74
N SER A 13 -9.06 -6.87 -3.92
CA SER A 13 -9.54 -6.32 -5.19
C SER A 13 -9.08 -7.15 -6.38
N ASP A 14 -9.90 -7.23 -7.41
CA ASP A 14 -9.54 -7.76 -8.74
C ASP A 14 -9.02 -6.65 -9.68
N ASP A 15 -9.20 -5.39 -9.32
CA ASP A 15 -8.84 -4.20 -10.10
C ASP A 15 -7.53 -3.55 -9.63
N THR A 16 -6.52 -4.37 -9.30
CA THR A 16 -5.19 -3.84 -8.93
C THR A 16 -4.39 -3.41 -10.14
N VAL A 17 -3.62 -2.32 -10.02
CA VAL A 17 -2.64 -1.90 -11.03
C VAL A 17 -1.28 -2.51 -10.70
N VAL A 18 -0.53 -3.01 -11.68
CA VAL A 18 0.78 -3.61 -11.45
C VAL A 18 1.90 -2.74 -11.98
N VAL A 19 2.76 -2.26 -11.07
CA VAL A 19 3.93 -1.45 -11.42
C VAL A 19 5.17 -2.01 -10.74
N GLU A 20 6.21 -2.30 -11.54
CA GLU A 20 7.48 -2.90 -11.07
C GLU A 20 7.28 -4.18 -10.23
N GLY A 21 6.26 -4.98 -10.58
CA GLY A 21 5.94 -6.23 -9.90
C GLY A 21 5.16 -6.08 -8.58
N ASN A 22 4.77 -4.85 -8.21
CA ASN A 22 3.93 -4.61 -7.04
C ASN A 22 2.47 -4.40 -7.46
N HIS A 23 1.55 -4.98 -6.71
CA HIS A 23 0.12 -4.72 -6.85
C HIS A 23 -0.26 -3.48 -6.05
N TYR A 24 -0.84 -2.52 -6.75
CA TYR A 24 -1.38 -1.28 -6.21
C TYR A 24 -2.90 -1.44 -6.11
N PHE A 25 -3.38 -1.52 -4.87
CA PHE A 25 -4.78 -1.70 -4.53
C PHE A 25 -5.50 -0.35 -4.56
N PRO A 26 -6.69 -0.25 -5.18
CA PRO A 26 -7.45 0.99 -5.18
C PRO A 26 -7.85 1.39 -3.76
N PRO A 27 -7.93 2.69 -3.43
CA PRO A 27 -8.24 3.16 -2.07
C PRO A 27 -9.52 2.54 -1.49
N ALA A 28 -10.54 2.38 -2.32
CA ALA A 28 -11.83 1.80 -1.92
C ALA A 28 -11.78 0.31 -1.53
N SER A 29 -10.69 -0.39 -1.83
CA SER A 29 -10.48 -1.79 -1.45
C SER A 29 -9.74 -1.97 -0.14
N LEU A 30 -9.22 -0.88 0.45
CA LEU A 30 -8.46 -0.90 1.68
C LEU A 30 -9.39 -1.00 2.88
N ASN A 31 -8.94 -1.73 3.89
CA ASN A 31 -9.52 -1.70 5.21
C ASN A 31 -8.75 -0.70 6.09
N GLU A 32 -9.23 0.55 6.09
CA GLU A 32 -8.61 1.67 6.80
C GLU A 32 -8.49 1.46 8.32
N ASP A 33 -9.26 0.55 8.91
CA ASP A 33 -9.20 0.26 10.35
C ASP A 33 -7.82 -0.27 10.79
N TYR A 34 -7.05 -0.85 9.86
CA TYR A 34 -5.71 -1.39 10.13
C TYR A 34 -4.57 -0.51 9.62
N LEU A 35 -4.86 0.65 9.03
CA LEU A 35 -3.86 1.53 8.42
C LEU A 35 -3.72 2.83 9.23
N GLU A 36 -2.53 3.10 9.74
CA GLU A 36 -2.20 4.36 10.41
C GLU A 36 -1.19 5.16 9.58
N THR A 37 -1.42 6.46 9.36
CA THR A 37 -0.48 7.29 8.60
C THR A 37 0.86 7.38 9.31
N SER A 38 1.94 7.08 8.60
CA SER A 38 3.31 7.30 9.07
C SER A 38 3.81 8.69 8.66
N ASP A 39 4.82 9.23 9.35
CA ASP A 39 5.57 10.42 8.94
C ASP A 39 6.68 10.10 7.92
N HIS A 40 6.96 8.82 7.68
CA HIS A 40 8.02 8.39 6.77
C HIS A 40 7.71 8.76 5.32
N ARG A 41 8.70 9.27 4.61
CA ARG A 41 8.57 9.66 3.20
C ARG A 41 9.83 9.29 2.44
N THR A 42 9.66 8.81 1.22
CA THR A 42 10.76 8.58 0.27
C THR A 42 10.46 9.26 -1.06
N THR A 43 11.46 9.42 -1.91
CA THR A 43 11.29 10.04 -3.23
C THR A 43 11.79 9.09 -4.30
N CYS A 44 10.92 8.75 -5.23
CA CYS A 44 11.26 8.00 -6.43
C CYS A 44 11.46 9.00 -7.58
N PRO A 45 12.56 8.92 -8.36
CA PRO A 45 12.85 9.86 -9.43
C PRO A 45 11.75 9.99 -10.48
N TRP A 46 10.97 8.93 -10.69
CA TRP A 46 9.95 8.89 -11.73
C TRP A 46 8.53 8.81 -11.20
N LYS A 47 8.27 8.27 -10.01
CA LYS A 47 6.92 8.19 -9.44
C LYS A 47 6.53 9.42 -8.61
N GLY A 48 7.50 10.12 -8.02
CA GLY A 48 7.22 11.21 -7.07
C GLY A 48 7.47 10.82 -5.62
N LYS A 49 6.77 11.46 -4.69
CA LYS A 49 6.98 11.29 -3.25
C LYS A 49 6.07 10.19 -2.69
N ALA A 50 6.67 9.13 -2.17
CA ALA A 50 5.92 8.07 -1.51
C ALA A 50 5.54 8.48 -0.08
N HIS A 51 4.30 8.20 0.27
CA HIS A 51 3.74 8.24 1.60
C HIS A 51 3.57 6.82 2.11
N TYR A 52 3.58 6.65 3.44
CA TYR A 52 3.60 5.33 4.06
C TYR A 52 2.50 5.20 5.10
N TYR A 53 1.98 3.99 5.23
CA TYR A 53 1.14 3.56 6.32
C TYR A 53 1.90 2.53 7.16
N ASP A 54 1.71 2.63 8.47
CA ASP A 54 1.96 1.55 9.39
C ASP A 54 0.71 0.66 9.43
N LEU A 55 0.91 -0.63 9.66
CA LEU A 55 -0.19 -1.56 9.92
C LEU A 55 -0.32 -1.76 11.42
N VAL A 56 -1.55 -1.70 11.93
CA VAL A 56 -1.82 -1.84 13.36
C VAL A 56 -2.96 -2.83 13.56
N GLU A 57 -2.75 -3.86 14.36
CA GLU A 57 -3.74 -4.89 14.66
C GLU A 57 -3.47 -5.44 16.07
N ASP A 58 -4.48 -5.42 16.94
CA ASP A 58 -4.45 -5.96 18.31
C ASP A 58 -3.18 -5.69 19.16
N GLY A 59 -2.52 -4.55 18.93
CA GLY A 59 -1.32 -4.11 19.64
C GLY A 59 0.02 -4.45 18.94
N ASP A 60 -0.02 -5.23 17.87
CA ASP A 60 1.09 -5.39 16.93
C ASP A 60 1.17 -4.20 15.96
N ARG A 61 2.38 -3.87 15.53
CA ARG A 61 2.65 -2.79 14.56
C ARG A 61 3.69 -3.24 13.53
N ALA A 62 3.36 -3.10 12.25
CA ALA A 62 4.33 -3.21 11.16
C ALA A 62 4.61 -1.82 10.59
N GLU A 63 5.77 -1.27 10.92
CA GLU A 63 6.16 0.08 10.51
C GLU A 63 6.44 0.17 9.01
N ASN A 64 5.88 1.21 8.38
CA ASN A 64 6.04 1.56 6.97
C ASN A 64 5.77 0.39 6.03
N ALA A 65 4.85 -0.49 6.40
CA ALA A 65 4.59 -1.75 5.70
C ALA A 65 3.76 -1.57 4.43
N ALA A 66 3.11 -0.42 4.26
CA ALA A 66 2.40 -0.03 3.05
C ALA A 66 2.85 1.34 2.56
N TRP A 67 2.79 1.57 1.25
CA TRP A 67 3.10 2.86 0.63
C TRP A 67 2.15 3.22 -0.49
N TYR A 68 2.05 4.52 -0.76
CA TYR A 68 1.22 5.10 -1.82
C TYR A 68 1.80 6.42 -2.32
N TYR A 69 1.28 6.91 -3.44
CA TYR A 69 1.68 8.18 -4.04
C TYR A 69 0.45 9.09 -4.18
N PRO A 70 0.28 10.10 -3.31
CA PRO A 70 -0.87 11.02 -3.39
C PRO A 70 -0.73 12.11 -4.45
N ASP A 71 0.49 12.34 -4.92
CA ASP A 71 0.81 13.31 -5.99
C ASP A 71 1.90 12.67 -6.86
N PRO A 72 1.57 11.63 -7.64
CA PRO A 72 2.53 10.97 -8.51
C PRO A 72 2.86 11.86 -9.72
N SER A 73 3.94 11.54 -10.42
CA SER A 73 4.18 12.15 -11.74
C SER A 73 3.15 11.69 -12.77
N ASP A 74 3.02 12.41 -13.89
CA ASP A 74 2.14 12.00 -15.00
C ASP A 74 2.38 10.55 -15.45
N ALA A 75 3.64 10.10 -15.43
CA ALA A 75 4.04 8.75 -15.84
C ALA A 75 3.60 7.65 -14.85
N ALA A 76 3.19 8.02 -13.64
CA ALA A 76 2.68 7.12 -12.60
C ALA A 76 1.26 7.51 -12.14
N SER A 77 0.53 8.31 -12.91
CA SER A 77 -0.81 8.79 -12.55
C SER A 77 -1.83 7.67 -12.34
N GLU A 78 -1.65 6.51 -12.98
CA GLU A 78 -2.53 5.34 -12.83
C GLU A 78 -2.51 4.72 -11.43
N ILE A 79 -1.49 5.00 -10.60
CA ILE A 79 -1.39 4.53 -9.21
C ILE A 79 -1.60 5.64 -8.18
N GLU A 80 -2.16 6.79 -8.59
CA GLU A 80 -2.53 7.86 -7.66
C GLU A 80 -3.40 7.32 -6.52
N ASP A 81 -2.98 7.58 -5.28
CA ASP A 81 -3.57 7.10 -4.03
C ASP A 81 -3.67 5.58 -3.86
N HIS A 82 -3.29 4.78 -4.86
CA HIS A 82 -3.31 3.33 -4.71
C HIS A 82 -2.21 2.88 -3.76
N VAL A 83 -2.52 1.88 -2.94
CA VAL A 83 -1.64 1.38 -1.89
C VAL A 83 -1.01 0.06 -2.31
N ALA A 84 0.31 -0.03 -2.18
CA ALA A 84 1.06 -1.27 -2.29
C ALA A 84 1.65 -1.66 -0.92
N PHE A 85 1.95 -2.95 -0.75
CA PHE A 85 2.40 -3.53 0.52
C PHE A 85 3.77 -4.19 0.35
N TYR A 86 4.62 -4.11 1.39
CA TYR A 86 5.92 -4.79 1.36
C TYR A 86 5.72 -6.29 1.57
N THR A 87 6.05 -7.08 0.56
CA THR A 87 5.89 -8.55 0.60
C THR A 87 6.80 -9.26 1.59
N SER A 88 7.78 -8.55 2.16
CA SER A 88 8.57 -9.05 3.29
C SER A 88 7.82 -9.00 4.63
N GLN A 89 6.70 -8.27 4.70
CA GLN A 89 5.87 -8.09 5.89
C GLN A 89 4.42 -8.55 5.69
N VAL A 90 3.89 -8.40 4.48
CA VAL A 90 2.49 -8.68 4.12
C VAL A 90 2.43 -9.78 3.08
N GLU A 91 1.50 -10.72 3.23
CA GLU A 91 1.24 -11.73 2.21
C GLU A 91 0.30 -11.14 1.14
N VAL A 92 0.74 -11.14 -0.13
CA VAL A 92 -0.05 -10.69 -1.28
C VAL A 92 -0.19 -11.85 -2.26
N ARG A 93 -1.42 -12.31 -2.49
CA ARG A 93 -1.74 -13.46 -3.37
C ARG A 93 -3.06 -13.27 -4.09
N GLU A 94 -3.35 -14.14 -5.06
CA GLU A 94 -4.64 -14.18 -5.76
C GLU A 94 -5.78 -14.53 -4.80
#